data_AF-A0A2R6QYZ6-F1
#
_entry.id   AF-A0A2R6QYZ6-F1
#
_cell.length_a   1.000
_cell.length_b   1.000
_cell.length_c   1.000
_cell.angle_alpha   90.00
_cell.angle_beta   90.00
_cell.angle_gamma   90.00
#
_symmetry.space_group_name_H-M   'P 1'
#
loop_
_entity.id
_entity.type
_entity.pdbx_description
1 polymer ?
#
loop_
_entity_poly.entity_id
_entity_poly.type
_entity_poly.pdbx_seq_one_letter_code
_entity_poly.pdbx_strand_id
1 'polypeptide(L)'
;MEFKQNKFLPAEKQIVTANPDINTVELCDDDDFIVLACDGIWDCMSSQQLVDFIHEQLKTENKLSVVCERVLDRCLAPSTAGGEGCDNMTMILVQFNKPTQSTAAEEKTSTSDQADTDESKPAETESS
;
A
#
# COMPACT_ATOMS: atom_id res chain seq x y z
N MET A 1 19.12 4.79 -35.74
CA MET A 1 19.30 3.74 -34.72
C MET A 1 20.65 3.08 -34.94
N GLU A 2 21.68 3.50 -34.21
CA GLU A 2 23.05 2.99 -34.40
C GLU A 2 23.36 1.74 -33.54
N PHE A 3 22.62 1.51 -32.44
CA PHE A 3 22.93 0.46 -31.47
C PHE A 3 22.49 -0.97 -31.84
N LYS A 4 21.78 -1.13 -32.96
CA LYS A 4 21.15 -2.41 -33.38
C LYS A 4 21.50 -2.83 -34.81
N GLN A 5 22.63 -2.34 -35.34
CA GLN A 5 23.00 -2.52 -36.76
C GLN A 5 24.06 -3.60 -37.00
N ASN A 6 24.50 -4.34 -35.97
CA ASN A 6 25.53 -5.35 -36.17
C ASN A 6 24.95 -6.53 -36.97
N LYS A 7 25.35 -6.64 -38.24
CA LYS A 7 24.88 -7.66 -39.19
C LYS A 7 25.32 -9.08 -38.84
N PHE A 8 26.25 -9.25 -37.92
CA PHE A 8 26.80 -10.55 -37.51
C PHE A 8 26.22 -11.06 -36.19
N LEU A 9 25.39 -10.27 -35.52
CA LEU A 9 24.76 -10.64 -34.25
C LEU A 9 23.24 -10.73 -34.42
N PRO A 10 22.57 -11.68 -33.75
CA PRO A 10 21.12 -11.68 -33.68
C PRO A 10 20.59 -10.47 -32.87
N ALA A 11 19.29 -10.24 -32.90
CA ALA A 11 18.66 -9.03 -32.33
C ALA A 11 18.90 -8.91 -30.82
N GLU A 12 18.91 -10.03 -30.12
CA GLU A 12 19.08 -10.13 -28.68
C GLU A 12 20.53 -9.92 -28.20
N LYS A 13 21.50 -10.01 -29.12
CA LYS A 13 22.94 -9.82 -28.85
C LYS A 13 23.48 -8.49 -29.38
N GLN A 14 22.62 -7.59 -29.80
CA GLN A 14 23.02 -6.22 -30.14
C GLN A 14 23.50 -5.48 -28.87
N ILE A 15 24.24 -4.37 -29.04
CA ILE A 15 24.75 -3.56 -27.92
C ILE A 15 23.60 -3.10 -27.02
N VAL A 16 22.46 -2.74 -27.63
CA VAL A 16 21.20 -2.51 -26.92
C VAL A 16 20.20 -3.54 -27.41
N THR A 17 19.69 -4.36 -26.50
CA THR A 17 18.70 -5.40 -26.79
C THR A 17 17.29 -4.95 -26.40
N ALA A 18 16.28 -5.48 -27.09
CA ALA A 18 14.87 -5.39 -26.67
C ALA A 18 14.33 -6.74 -26.19
N ASN A 19 15.22 -7.71 -25.94
CA ASN A 19 14.87 -8.99 -25.36
C ASN A 19 14.73 -8.83 -23.83
N PRO A 20 13.53 -9.00 -23.26
CA PRO A 20 13.32 -8.83 -21.82
C PRO A 20 13.80 -10.05 -21.04
N ASP A 21 14.14 -9.84 -19.77
CA ASP A 21 14.23 -10.92 -18.80
C ASP A 21 12.82 -11.28 -18.31
N ILE A 22 12.54 -12.58 -18.19
CA ILE A 22 11.23 -13.08 -17.77
C ILE A 22 11.43 -13.94 -16.52
N ASN A 23 10.75 -13.57 -15.44
CA ASN A 23 10.65 -14.36 -14.23
C ASN A 23 9.16 -14.61 -13.92
N THR A 24 8.84 -15.83 -13.49
CA THR A 24 7.48 -16.22 -13.10
C THR A 24 7.51 -16.68 -11.66
N VAL A 25 6.68 -16.05 -10.83
CA VAL A 25 6.54 -16.33 -9.41
C VAL A 25 5.08 -16.64 -9.14
N GLU A 26 4.82 -17.74 -8.43
CA GLU A 26 3.47 -18.07 -7.96
C GLU A 26 3.18 -17.25 -6.70
N LEU A 27 2.04 -16.57 -6.67
CA LEU A 27 1.59 -15.82 -5.49
C LEU A 27 1.15 -16.77 -4.38
N CYS A 28 1.43 -16.38 -3.14
CA CYS A 28 1.00 -17.06 -1.92
C CYS A 28 0.24 -16.10 -0.99
N ASP A 29 -0.36 -16.65 0.07
CA ASP A 29 -1.18 -15.87 1.02
C ASP A 29 -0.38 -14.84 1.83
N ASP A 30 0.95 -14.97 1.86
CA ASP A 30 1.87 -14.06 2.54
C ASP A 30 2.29 -12.86 1.66
N ASP A 31 1.92 -12.84 0.37
CA ASP A 31 2.21 -11.72 -0.52
C ASP A 31 1.24 -10.55 -0.27
N ASP A 32 1.78 -9.41 0.15
CA ASP A 32 0.97 -8.23 0.47
C ASP A 32 0.72 -7.31 -0.74
N PHE A 33 1.76 -7.04 -1.53
CA PHE A 33 1.70 -6.11 -2.66
C PHE A 33 2.88 -6.30 -3.64
N ILE A 34 2.71 -5.75 -4.84
CA ILE A 34 3.79 -5.53 -5.82
C ILE A 34 3.98 -4.02 -6.00
N VAL A 35 5.25 -3.59 -6.07
CA VAL A 35 5.63 -2.25 -6.50
C VAL A 35 6.44 -2.31 -7.79
N LEU A 36 6.08 -1.47 -8.75
CA LEU A 36 6.84 -1.21 -9.98
C LEU A 36 7.19 0.27 -9.98
N ALA A 37 8.46 0.62 -10.21
CA ALA A 37 8.90 2.01 -10.27
C ALA A 37 10.05 2.18 -11.26
N CYS A 38 10.26 3.41 -11.73
CA CYS A 38 11.44 3.78 -12.54
C CYS A 38 12.67 4.08 -11.66
N ASP A 39 13.82 4.24 -12.32
CA ASP A 39 15.11 4.62 -11.71
C ASP A 39 15.03 5.90 -10.86
N GLY A 40 14.22 6.89 -11.24
CA GLY A 40 13.99 8.08 -10.42
C GLY A 40 13.56 7.80 -8.96
N ILE A 41 12.96 6.63 -8.68
CA ILE A 41 12.67 6.15 -7.32
C ILE A 41 13.79 5.28 -6.77
N TRP A 42 14.27 4.32 -7.57
CA TRP A 42 15.28 3.35 -7.12
C TRP A 42 16.67 3.97 -6.87
N ASP A 43 16.94 5.13 -7.47
CA ASP A 43 18.13 5.93 -7.18
C ASP A 43 18.06 6.60 -5.80
N CYS A 44 16.86 6.81 -5.25
CA CYS A 44 16.64 7.47 -3.96
C CYS A 44 16.42 6.47 -2.80
N MET A 45 15.91 5.28 -3.10
CA MET A 45 15.53 4.27 -2.12
C MET A 45 15.93 2.87 -2.58
N SER A 46 16.57 2.10 -1.70
CA SER A 46 16.76 0.67 -1.93
C SER A 46 15.43 -0.08 -1.92
N SER A 47 15.42 -1.29 -2.50
CA SER A 47 14.22 -2.14 -2.55
C SER A 47 13.56 -2.34 -1.18
N GLN A 48 14.35 -2.66 -0.15
CA GLN A 48 13.78 -2.89 1.19
C GLN A 48 13.30 -1.59 1.85
N GLN A 49 14.01 -0.47 1.68
CA GLN A 49 13.57 0.82 2.22
C GLN A 49 12.21 1.24 1.64
N LEU A 50 12.00 1.01 0.35
CA LEU A 50 10.72 1.32 -0.29
C LEU A 50 9.61 0.41 0.23
N VAL A 51 9.86 -0.91 0.33
CA VAL A 51 8.91 -1.89 0.86
C VAL A 51 8.51 -1.54 2.31
N ASP A 52 9.48 -1.28 3.18
CA ASP A 52 9.23 -0.92 4.58
C ASP A 52 8.41 0.36 4.69
N PHE A 53 8.73 1.37 3.87
CA PHE A 53 8.00 2.62 3.86
C PHE A 53 6.54 2.45 3.39
N ILE A 54 6.32 1.72 2.29
CA ILE A 54 4.97 1.41 1.77
C ILE A 54 4.17 0.66 2.84
N HIS A 55 4.77 -0.37 3.44
CA HIS A 55 4.11 -1.16 4.48
C HIS A 55 3.72 -0.30 5.69
N GLU A 56 4.55 0.67 6.10
CA GLU A 56 4.18 1.63 7.14
C GLU A 56 3.03 2.55 6.72
N GLN A 57 3.04 3.06 5.48
CA GLN A 57 1.97 3.93 4.99
C GLN A 57 0.61 3.20 4.93
N LEU A 58 0.60 1.94 4.50
CA LEU A 58 -0.60 1.10 4.38
C LEU A 58 -1.28 0.80 5.72
N LYS A 59 -0.60 0.97 6.86
CA LYS A 59 -1.22 0.83 8.19
C LYS A 59 -2.26 1.92 8.48
N THR A 60 -2.14 3.07 7.81
CA THR A 60 -2.95 4.27 8.11
C THR A 60 -3.68 4.83 6.90
N GLU A 61 -3.27 4.46 5.69
CA GLU A 61 -3.84 4.97 4.44
C GLU A 61 -4.48 3.85 3.62
N ASN A 62 -5.73 4.08 3.21
CA ASN A 62 -6.51 3.11 2.42
C ASN A 62 -6.45 3.41 0.92
N LYS A 63 -6.04 4.63 0.52
CA LYS A 63 -5.91 5.02 -0.88
C LYS A 63 -4.48 4.81 -1.36
N LEU A 64 -4.27 3.80 -2.20
CA LEU A 64 -2.95 3.51 -2.77
C LEU A 64 -2.33 4.70 -3.50
N SER A 65 -3.15 5.56 -4.12
CA SER A 65 -2.65 6.79 -4.78
C SER A 65 -1.93 7.72 -3.80
N VAL A 66 -2.45 7.86 -2.58
CA VAL A 66 -1.84 8.69 -1.53
C VAL A 66 -0.54 8.04 -1.03
N VAL A 67 -0.49 6.71 -0.96
CA VAL A 67 0.76 6.00 -0.64
C VAL A 67 1.82 6.25 -1.71
N CYS A 68 1.45 6.18 -3.00
CA CYS A 68 2.33 6.54 -4.10
C CYS A 68 2.83 7.99 -3.97
N GLU A 69 1.93 8.96 -3.75
CA GLU A 69 2.29 10.37 -3.57
C GLU A 69 3.32 10.55 -2.44
N ARG A 70 3.13 9.89 -1.29
CA ARG A 70 4.09 9.95 -0.17
C ARG A 70 5.45 9.36 -0.52
N VAL A 71 5.50 8.32 -1.36
CA VAL A 71 6.78 7.79 -1.88
C VAL A 71 7.45 8.81 -2.79
N LEU A 72 6.71 9.41 -3.71
CA LEU A 72 7.24 10.44 -4.62
C LEU A 72 7.80 11.63 -3.83
N ASP A 73 7.03 12.14 -2.86
CA ASP A 73 7.45 13.24 -1.98
C ASP A 73 8.71 12.90 -1.18
N ARG A 74 8.86 11.63 -0.77
CA ARG A 74 10.04 11.18 -0.03
C ARG A 74 11.30 11.13 -0.88
N CYS A 75 11.15 10.93 -2.20
CA CYS A 75 12.23 10.89 -3.18
C CYS A 75 12.55 12.27 -3.76
N LEU A 76 11.63 13.24 -3.68
CA LEU A 76 11.86 14.58 -4.21
C LEU A 76 13.08 15.25 -3.57
N ALA A 77 13.97 15.76 -4.42
CA ALA A 77 15.15 16.47 -3.97
C ALA A 77 14.77 17.77 -3.23
N PRO A 78 15.39 18.09 -2.08
CA PRO A 78 15.21 19.40 -1.46
C PRO A 78 15.87 20.53 -2.27
N SER A 79 16.83 20.18 -3.13
CA SER A 79 17.49 21.08 -4.08
C SER A 79 18.14 20.28 -5.21
N THR A 80 18.41 20.93 -6.34
CA THR A 80 19.04 20.30 -7.52
C THR A 80 20.55 20.08 -7.39
N ALA A 81 21.16 20.42 -6.26
CA ALA A 81 22.61 20.35 -6.08
C ALA A 81 23.15 18.91 -5.92
N GLY A 82 22.31 17.97 -5.46
CA GLY A 82 22.70 16.59 -5.15
C GLY A 82 22.43 15.55 -6.24
N GLY A 83 21.71 15.92 -7.31
CA GLY A 83 21.37 15.02 -8.42
C GLY A 83 20.27 13.98 -8.13
N GLU A 84 20.29 13.34 -6.95
CA GLU A 84 19.23 12.42 -6.52
C GLU A 84 17.88 13.16 -6.37
N GLY A 85 16.78 12.50 -6.78
CA GLY A 85 15.43 13.06 -6.64
C GLY A 85 15.06 14.14 -7.66
N CYS A 86 15.86 14.30 -8.73
CA CYS A 86 15.64 15.31 -9.77
C CYS A 86 15.07 14.74 -11.08
N ASP A 87 14.89 13.42 -11.20
CA ASP A 87 14.37 12.78 -12.41
C ASP A 87 12.83 12.72 -12.43
N ASN A 88 12.26 12.30 -13.56
CA ASN A 88 10.89 11.83 -13.64
C ASN A 88 10.70 10.62 -12.72
N MET A 89 9.59 10.63 -12.00
CA MET A 89 9.25 9.56 -11.06
C MET A 89 7.88 9.00 -11.39
N THR A 90 7.82 7.69 -11.62
CA THR A 90 6.60 6.94 -11.89
C THR A 90 6.62 5.67 -11.05
N MET A 91 5.50 5.39 -10.38
CA MET A 91 5.31 4.20 -9.56
C MET A 91 3.91 3.63 -9.75
N ILE A 92 3.81 2.31 -9.75
CA ILE A 92 2.55 1.54 -9.70
C ILE A 92 2.62 0.68 -8.44
N LEU A 93 1.59 0.78 -7.61
CA LEU A 93 1.39 -0.05 -6.43
C LEU A 93 0.15 -0.93 -6.64
N VAL A 94 0.35 -2.25 -6.53
CA VAL A 94 -0.72 -3.25 -6.63
C VAL A 94 -0.81 -3.96 -5.29
N GLN A 95 -1.87 -3.72 -4.53
CA GLN A 95 -2.14 -4.44 -3.29
C GLN A 95 -2.95 -5.70 -3.58
N PHE A 96 -2.54 -6.83 -3.00
CA PHE A 96 -3.28 -8.09 -3.13
C PHE A 96 -4.41 -8.18 -2.12
N ASN A 97 -5.52 -8.77 -2.53
CA ASN A 97 -6.62 -9.08 -1.62
C ASN A 97 -6.26 -10.34 -0.84
N LYS A 98 -6.14 -10.22 0.48
CA LYS A 98 -6.07 -11.42 1.31
C LYS A 98 -7.42 -12.13 1.30
N PRO A 99 -7.47 -13.46 1.14
CA PRO A 99 -8.70 -14.22 1.31
C PRO A 99 -9.27 -13.87 2.68
N THR A 100 -10.46 -13.27 2.70
CA THR A 100 -11.13 -12.97 3.96
C THR A 100 -11.45 -14.32 4.61
N GLN A 101 -10.67 -14.73 5.61
CA GLN A 101 -11.20 -15.68 6.57
C GLN A 101 -12.34 -14.93 7.26
N SER A 102 -13.57 -15.18 6.80
CA SER A 102 -14.76 -14.82 7.55
C SER A 102 -14.66 -15.53 8.89
N THR A 103 -14.04 -14.88 9.87
CA THR A 103 -14.36 -15.12 11.26
C THR A 103 -15.78 -14.61 11.42
N ALA A 104 -16.73 -15.53 11.27
CA ALA A 104 -18.11 -15.32 11.66
C ALA A 104 -18.09 -14.71 13.07
N ALA A 105 -18.70 -13.53 13.20
CA ALA A 105 -18.87 -12.86 14.47
C ALA A 105 -19.54 -13.82 15.47
N GLU A 106 -18.87 -14.10 16.59
CA GLU A 106 -19.58 -14.58 17.77
C GLU A 106 -20.29 -13.38 18.41
N GLU A 107 -21.57 -13.22 18.07
CA GLU A 107 -22.52 -12.51 18.92
C GLU A 107 -22.57 -13.21 20.28
N LYS A 108 -22.11 -12.54 21.33
CA LYS A 108 -22.60 -12.76 22.70
C LYS A 108 -23.32 -11.50 23.16
N THR A 109 -24.61 -11.50 22.89
CA THR A 109 -25.61 -10.64 23.52
C THR A 109 -25.61 -10.92 25.02
N SER A 110 -25.32 -9.91 25.84
CA SER A 110 -25.67 -9.89 27.26
C SER A 110 -26.39 -8.57 27.57
N THR A 111 -27.66 -8.51 27.20
CA THR A 111 -28.64 -7.56 27.74
C THR A 111 -29.20 -8.13 29.03
N SER A 112 -28.87 -7.51 30.17
CA SER A 112 -29.59 -7.69 31.42
C SER A 112 -30.45 -6.46 31.67
N ASP A 113 -31.70 -6.49 31.20
CA ASP A 113 -32.76 -5.62 31.70
C ASP A 113 -33.51 -6.40 32.79
N GLN A 114 -33.43 -5.91 34.02
CA GLN A 114 -34.26 -6.40 35.13
C GLN A 114 -35.36 -5.39 35.40
N ALA A 115 -36.57 -5.93 35.44
CA ALA A 115 -37.83 -5.23 35.41
C ALA A 115 -38.12 -4.39 36.66
N ASP A 116 -38.70 -3.23 36.37
CA ASP A 116 -39.37 -2.30 37.27
C ASP A 116 -40.60 -2.97 37.92
N THR A 117 -40.70 -2.93 39.24
CA THR A 117 -41.91 -3.34 39.99
C THR A 117 -42.61 -2.12 40.55
N ASP A 118 -43.78 -1.85 39.98
CA ASP A 118 -44.81 -0.92 40.41
C ASP A 118 -45.44 -1.37 41.76
N GLU A 119 -45.42 -0.51 42.78
CA GLU A 119 -46.40 -0.58 43.88
C GLU A 119 -46.79 0.83 44.36
N SER A 120 -48.07 1.12 44.17
CA SER A 120 -48.83 2.35 44.44
C SER A 120 -49.08 2.67 45.92
N LYS A 121 -49.19 3.97 46.30
CA LYS A 121 -50.37 4.62 46.95
C LYS A 121 -50.12 6.12 47.29
N PRO A 122 -51.14 7.03 47.27
CA PRO A 122 -50.94 8.50 47.31
C PRO A 122 -51.37 9.22 48.62
N ALA A 123 -51.20 10.56 48.59
CA ALA A 123 -51.68 11.63 49.51
C ALA A 123 -50.69 11.95 50.68
N GLU A 124 -50.36 13.17 51.13
CA GLU A 124 -51.08 14.44 51.41
C GLU A 124 -50.02 15.57 51.63
N THR A 125 -50.13 16.77 51.01
CA THR A 125 -50.46 18.12 51.57
C THR A 125 -49.32 19.00 52.16
N GLU A 126 -49.41 20.30 51.84
CA GLU A 126 -48.92 21.54 52.52
C GLU A 126 -47.50 22.11 52.32
N SER A 127 -47.47 23.21 51.56
CA SER A 127 -47.02 24.57 51.94
C SER A 127 -45.68 24.79 52.68
N SER A 128 -44.72 25.44 51.99
CA SER A 128 -44.10 26.74 52.33
C SER A 128 -43.18 27.21 51.22
#